data_AF-A0AAF3JBW6-F1
#
_entry.id   AF-A0AAF3JBW6-F1
#
_cell.length_a   1.000
_cell.length_b   1.000
_cell.length_c   1.000
_cell.angle_alpha   90.00
_cell.angle_beta   90.00
_cell.angle_gamma   90.00
#
_symmetry.space_group_name_H-M   'P 1'
#
loop_
_entity.id
_entity.type
_entity.pdbx_description
1 polymer ?
#
loop_
_entity_poly.entity_id
_entity_poly.type
_entity_poly.pdbx_seq_one_letter_code
_entity_poly.pdbx_strand_id
1 'polypeptide(L)'
;MKSYLFTLFLFGFCLTGNEAAMCQFASGNYRVQYGVIGQNIYFQLMVSGIPYGMNGWTAVGFGNSMYSGLDVIAVRLLNGRVLVTDEYVRGYTRPFPDTNNVNVQSAQYTNGVLMATFSRPLNTHDYPYDTPINGCTPWKFAAGLNRMSADGSMFHHSSHYSILFQSRIMNGDETLSALDEYVAPGLRLWMLIALVSGVLLVMVVIVCCFMRIRIPRTKRQIDLIAARRKMRGKKKSTVNQNDEKSTAIVMNSMQTRNNSSGNTRKEKDEKVIRLQTILRGYIQRKCYREGILSTINEHFSTFYNAIYRNFL
;
A
#
# COMPACT_ATOMS: atom_id res chain seq x y z
N MET A 1 -19.78 3.20 -24.04
CA MET A 1 -19.29 2.23 -23.04
C MET A 1 -17.78 2.27 -22.83
N LYS A 2 -16.94 2.56 -23.85
CA LYS A 2 -15.47 2.67 -23.68
C LYS A 2 -15.02 3.91 -22.87
N SER A 3 -15.80 4.99 -22.87
CA SER A 3 -15.44 6.25 -22.17
C SER A 3 -15.52 6.18 -20.65
N TYR A 4 -16.50 5.47 -20.08
CA TYR A 4 -16.72 5.42 -18.63
C TYR A 4 -15.78 4.44 -17.91
N LEU A 5 -15.28 3.44 -18.64
CA LEU A 5 -14.29 2.50 -18.11
C LEU A 5 -12.91 3.16 -17.98
N PHE A 6 -12.61 4.13 -18.87
CA PHE A 6 -11.36 4.88 -18.87
C PHE A 6 -11.31 5.92 -17.74
N THR A 7 -12.45 6.56 -17.43
CA THR A 7 -12.54 7.49 -16.28
C THR A 7 -12.47 6.79 -14.92
N LEU A 8 -13.00 5.56 -14.78
CA LEU A 8 -12.83 4.77 -13.55
C LEU A 8 -11.39 4.28 -13.34
N PHE A 9 -10.67 3.98 -14.43
CA PHE A 9 -9.25 3.58 -14.35
C PHE A 9 -8.35 4.76 -13.95
N LEU A 10 -8.66 5.98 -14.42
CA LEU A 10 -7.96 7.22 -14.04
C LEU A 10 -8.24 7.63 -12.59
N PHE A 11 -9.45 7.41 -12.07
CA PHE A 11 -9.76 7.72 -10.66
C PHE A 11 -9.14 6.71 -9.68
N GLY A 12 -8.99 5.44 -10.08
CA GLY A 12 -8.30 4.42 -9.27
C GLY A 12 -6.79 4.57 -9.21
N PHE A 13 -6.16 5.14 -10.26
CA PHE A 13 -4.72 5.40 -10.28
C PHE A 13 -4.29 6.63 -9.45
N CYS A 14 -5.20 7.54 -9.13
CA CYS A 14 -4.89 8.72 -8.29
C CYS A 14 -4.91 8.45 -6.77
N LEU A 15 -5.23 7.23 -6.33
CA LEU A 15 -5.20 6.84 -4.91
C LEU A 15 -3.98 6.00 -4.53
N THR A 16 -2.91 6.00 -5.34
CA THR A 16 -1.59 5.65 -4.81
C THR A 16 -1.19 6.80 -3.90
N GLY A 17 -1.46 6.64 -2.60
CA GLY A 17 -1.02 7.57 -1.58
C GLY A 17 0.46 7.87 -1.80
N ASN A 18 0.80 9.15 -1.88
CA ASN A 18 2.16 9.59 -1.69
C ASN A 18 2.52 9.22 -0.26
N GLU A 19 3.10 8.04 -0.03
CA GLU A 19 3.86 7.82 1.18
C GLU A 19 4.95 8.89 1.18
N ALA A 20 4.86 9.83 2.13
CA ALA A 20 5.88 10.85 2.30
C ALA A 20 7.21 10.12 2.57
N ALA A 21 8.01 9.97 1.51
CA ALA A 21 9.28 9.27 1.61
C ALA A 21 10.17 10.03 2.58
N MET A 22 10.52 9.38 3.69
CA MET A 22 11.52 9.86 4.63
C MET A 22 12.84 10.14 3.88
N CYS A 23 13.48 11.26 4.19
CA CYS A 23 14.75 11.61 3.55
C CYS A 23 15.83 10.63 4.01
N GLN A 24 16.73 10.26 3.10
CA GLN A 24 17.79 9.30 3.42
C GLN A 24 19.13 9.68 2.79
N PHE A 25 20.19 9.43 3.56
CA PHE A 25 21.56 9.37 3.07
C PHE A 25 22.12 7.97 3.31
N ALA A 26 22.79 7.40 2.32
CA ALA A 26 23.42 6.10 2.44
C ALA A 26 24.78 6.08 1.74
N SER A 27 25.75 5.41 2.36
CA SER A 27 27.08 5.16 1.80
C SER A 27 27.63 3.84 2.32
N GLY A 28 27.79 2.85 1.45
CA GLY A 28 28.24 1.51 1.84
C GLY A 28 27.29 0.86 2.87
N ASN A 29 27.85 0.48 4.02
CA ASN A 29 27.11 -0.11 5.14
C ASN A 29 26.51 0.94 6.11
N TYR A 30 26.65 2.24 5.79
CA TYR A 30 26.16 3.34 6.59
C TYR A 30 24.87 3.92 6.00
N ARG A 31 23.85 4.13 6.83
CA ARG A 31 22.59 4.75 6.44
C ARG A 31 22.09 5.70 7.53
N VAL A 32 21.59 6.85 7.13
CA VAL A 32 20.85 7.78 7.99
C VAL A 32 19.53 8.11 7.31
N GLN A 33 18.44 7.77 7.97
CA GLN A 33 17.11 8.23 7.60
C GLN A 33 16.71 9.36 8.55
N TYR A 34 16.03 10.37 8.03
CA TYR A 34 15.65 11.52 8.84
C TYR A 34 14.37 12.17 8.33
N GLY A 35 13.69 12.86 9.24
CA GLY A 35 12.45 13.56 8.97
C GLY A 35 12.16 14.63 10.01
N VAL A 36 11.45 15.67 9.60
CA VAL A 36 11.05 16.78 10.47
C VAL A 36 9.59 16.60 10.86
N ILE A 37 9.29 16.66 12.15
CA ILE A 37 7.92 16.61 12.68
C ILE A 37 7.78 17.71 13.74
N GLY A 38 6.91 18.68 13.47
CA GLY A 38 6.77 19.87 14.32
C GLY A 38 8.05 20.69 14.36
N GLN A 39 8.58 20.94 15.56
CA GLN A 39 9.84 21.68 15.77
C GLN A 39 11.05 20.76 16.00
N ASN A 40 10.89 19.45 15.83
CA ASN A 40 11.97 18.48 16.05
C ASN A 40 12.33 17.77 14.75
N ILE A 41 13.61 17.45 14.62
CA ILE A 41 14.13 16.55 13.60
C ILE A 41 14.45 15.20 14.22
N TYR A 42 14.04 14.14 13.56
CA TYR A 42 14.20 12.75 13.96
C TYR A 42 15.19 12.09 13.03
N PHE A 43 16.08 11.28 13.61
CA PHE A 43 17.12 10.54 12.92
C PHE A 43 17.00 9.06 13.27
N GLN A 44 17.20 8.22 12.26
CA GLN A 44 17.48 6.81 12.42
C GLN A 44 18.79 6.50 11.71
N LEU A 45 19.85 6.30 12.49
CA LEU A 45 21.18 5.95 12.03
C LEU A 45 21.37 4.44 12.12
N MET A 46 21.87 3.83 11.05
CA MET A 46 22.15 2.41 10.96
C MET A 46 23.53 2.16 10.36
N VAL A 47 24.29 1.27 10.99
CA VAL A 47 25.56 0.74 10.47
C VAL A 47 25.52 -0.77 10.52
N SER A 48 25.69 -1.44 9.38
CA SER A 48 25.63 -2.90 9.27
C SER A 48 27.00 -3.55 9.06
N GLY A 49 27.08 -4.86 9.27
CA GLY A 49 28.30 -5.64 9.01
C GLY A 49 29.43 -5.36 10.01
N ILE A 50 29.09 -4.99 11.25
CA ILE A 50 30.07 -4.76 12.31
C ILE A 50 30.49 -6.10 12.92
N PRO A 51 31.79 -6.43 12.97
CA PRO A 51 32.27 -7.63 13.66
C PRO A 51 32.01 -7.58 15.18
N TYR A 52 31.80 -8.74 15.80
CA TYR A 52 31.60 -8.83 17.25
C TYR A 52 32.82 -8.31 18.04
N GLY A 53 32.56 -7.61 19.14
CA GLY A 53 33.60 -7.08 20.03
C GLY A 53 34.33 -5.84 19.51
N MET A 54 33.92 -5.27 18.38
CA MET A 54 34.51 -4.05 17.86
C MET A 54 34.03 -2.81 18.61
N ASN A 55 34.97 -1.91 18.89
CA ASN A 55 34.67 -0.55 19.34
C ASN A 55 34.80 0.41 18.17
N GLY A 56 33.88 1.35 18.06
CA GLY A 56 33.93 2.35 17.01
C GLY A 56 32.91 3.47 17.17
N TRP A 57 32.99 4.45 16.29
CA TRP A 57 32.13 5.62 16.33
C TRP A 57 31.73 6.10 14.93
N THR A 58 30.60 6.78 14.87
CA THR A 58 30.09 7.49 13.71
C THR A 58 29.44 8.78 14.19
N ALA A 59 29.26 9.76 13.30
CA ALA A 59 28.65 11.01 13.71
C ALA A 59 27.92 11.71 12.56
N VAL A 60 26.96 12.55 12.94
CA VAL A 60 26.35 13.56 12.08
C VAL A 60 26.73 14.92 12.65
N GLY A 61 27.36 15.75 11.83
CA GLY A 61 27.77 17.11 12.19
C GLY A 61 26.99 18.15 11.39
N PHE A 62 26.62 19.26 12.03
CA PHE A 62 25.88 20.37 11.45
C PHE A 62 26.79 21.61 11.45
N GLY A 63 26.86 22.28 10.30
CA GLY A 63 27.64 23.50 10.13
C GLY A 63 28.71 23.39 9.03
N ASN A 64 29.46 24.48 8.87
CA ASN A 64 30.31 24.69 7.69
C ASN A 64 31.55 23.79 7.67
N SER A 65 32.30 23.76 8.77
CA SER A 65 33.58 23.02 8.85
C SER A 65 34.02 22.78 10.29
N MET A 66 34.82 21.74 10.53
CA MET A 66 35.47 21.50 11.82
C MET A 66 36.38 22.66 12.26
N TYR A 67 36.86 23.48 11.33
CA TYR A 67 37.68 24.65 11.67
C TYR A 67 36.83 25.76 12.30
N SER A 68 35.71 26.10 11.65
CA SER A 68 34.78 27.15 12.10
C SER A 68 33.98 26.76 13.33
N GLY A 69 33.74 25.46 13.53
CA GLY A 69 32.77 24.95 14.51
C GLY A 69 31.79 24.00 13.82
N LEU A 70 31.60 22.81 14.39
CA LEU A 70 30.50 21.90 14.08
C LEU A 70 29.83 21.46 15.37
N ASP A 71 28.51 21.47 15.32
CA ASP A 71 27.59 20.81 16.24
C ASP A 71 27.52 19.34 15.82
N VAL A 72 27.81 18.39 16.71
CA VAL A 72 28.08 16.99 16.37
C VAL A 72 27.33 16.04 17.29
N ILE A 73 26.42 15.27 16.70
CA ILE A 73 25.81 14.13 17.39
C ILE A 73 26.65 12.89 17.08
N ALA A 74 27.34 12.40 18.09
CA ALA A 74 28.21 11.24 18.00
C ALA A 74 27.50 9.97 18.50
N VAL A 75 27.57 8.90 17.70
CA VAL A 75 27.07 7.56 18.05
C VAL A 75 28.25 6.61 18.18
N ARG A 76 28.44 6.08 19.38
CA ARG A 76 29.55 5.20 19.76
C ARG A 76 29.07 3.80 20.04
N LEU A 77 29.82 2.81 19.57
CA LEU A 77 29.71 1.41 19.99
C LEU A 77 30.91 1.10 20.87
N LEU A 78 30.66 0.89 22.17
CA LEU A 78 31.68 0.60 23.15
C LEU A 78 31.28 -0.65 23.94
N ASN A 79 32.09 -1.71 23.85
CA ASN A 79 31.88 -2.96 24.57
C ASN A 79 30.47 -3.55 24.37
N GLY A 80 29.95 -3.48 23.15
CA GLY A 80 28.60 -3.95 22.79
C GLY A 80 27.45 -3.01 23.17
N ARG A 81 27.73 -1.86 23.79
CA ARG A 81 26.75 -0.84 24.14
C ARG A 81 26.80 0.33 23.15
N VAL A 82 25.62 0.79 22.73
CA VAL A 82 25.50 2.00 21.90
C VAL A 82 25.26 3.22 22.80
N LEU A 83 26.04 4.28 22.59
CA LEU A 83 25.92 5.55 23.27
C LEU A 83 25.76 6.66 22.24
N VAL A 84 24.77 7.53 22.44
CA VAL A 84 24.56 8.74 21.63
C VAL A 84 24.87 9.93 22.52
N THR A 85 25.69 10.86 22.04
CA THR A 85 26.06 12.08 22.77
C THR A 85 25.98 13.29 21.86
N ASP A 86 25.66 14.41 22.47
CA ASP A 86 25.75 15.74 21.88
C ASP A 86 27.14 16.32 22.19
N GLU A 87 27.82 16.82 21.16
CA GLU A 87 29.21 17.27 21.23
C GLU A 87 29.48 18.42 20.26
N TYR A 88 30.49 19.22 20.54
CA TYR A 88 30.94 20.29 19.67
C TYR A 88 32.41 20.14 19.30
N VAL A 89 32.78 20.56 18.09
CA VAL A 89 34.18 20.56 17.63
C VAL A 89 34.57 21.85 16.93
N ARG A 90 35.77 22.34 17.23
CA ARG A 90 36.36 23.52 16.56
C ARG A 90 37.87 23.37 16.39
N GLY A 91 38.42 23.96 15.33
CA GLY A 91 39.87 23.98 15.09
C GLY A 91 40.50 22.62 14.79
N TYR A 92 39.78 21.69 14.16
CA TYR A 92 40.26 20.32 13.87
C TYR A 92 40.69 19.52 15.11
N THR A 93 40.07 19.81 16.26
CA THR A 93 40.33 19.11 17.52
C THR A 93 39.39 17.91 17.69
N ARG A 94 39.53 17.21 18.82
CA ARG A 94 38.56 16.19 19.23
C ARG A 94 37.28 16.88 19.71
N PRO A 95 36.09 16.38 19.32
CA PRO A 95 34.83 16.86 19.88
C PRO A 95 34.82 16.78 21.40
N PHE A 96 34.15 17.74 22.03
CA PHE A 96 33.94 17.79 23.47
C PHE A 96 32.45 17.87 23.80
N PRO A 97 32.00 17.32 24.95
CA PRO A 97 30.59 17.35 25.32
C PRO A 97 30.06 18.78 25.46
N ASP A 98 28.83 19.01 24.99
CA ASP A 98 28.08 20.26 25.12
C ASP A 98 26.77 20.05 25.91
N THR A 99 25.86 21.04 25.87
CA THR A 99 24.56 20.94 26.51
C THR A 99 23.70 19.94 25.76
N ASN A 100 23.43 18.78 26.36
CA ASN A 100 22.65 17.74 25.69
C ASN A 100 21.24 18.23 25.29
N ASN A 101 21.01 18.40 24.00
CA ASN A 101 19.72 18.74 23.39
C ASN A 101 19.17 17.58 22.54
N VAL A 102 19.77 16.40 22.66
CA VAL A 102 19.39 15.18 21.96
C VAL A 102 18.54 14.29 22.86
N ASN A 103 17.35 13.93 22.36
CA ASN A 103 16.50 12.91 22.95
C ASN A 103 16.69 11.57 22.22
N VAL A 104 17.18 10.56 22.94
CA VAL A 104 17.46 9.23 22.39
C VAL A 104 16.25 8.32 22.60
N GLN A 105 15.59 7.91 21.51
CA GLN A 105 14.47 6.96 21.59
C GLN A 105 14.94 5.51 21.65
N SER A 106 15.98 5.15 20.88
CA SER A 106 16.55 3.81 20.92
C SER A 106 18.04 3.83 20.55
N ALA A 107 18.83 2.97 21.18
CA ALA A 107 20.25 2.80 20.87
C ALA A 107 20.62 1.35 21.16
N GLN A 108 20.83 0.57 20.10
CA GLN A 108 21.03 -0.87 20.22
C GLN A 108 22.01 -1.42 19.21
N TYR A 109 22.70 -2.48 19.60
CA TYR A 109 23.61 -3.23 18.75
C TYR A 109 23.24 -4.71 18.80
N THR A 110 22.70 -5.23 17.69
CA THR A 110 22.22 -6.60 17.61
C THR A 110 22.59 -7.18 16.24
N ASN A 111 23.11 -8.42 16.22
CA ASN A 111 23.44 -9.16 15.00
C ASN A 111 24.35 -8.40 14.01
N GLY A 112 25.38 -7.71 14.53
CA GLY A 112 26.31 -6.94 13.69
C GLY A 112 25.70 -5.66 13.09
N VAL A 113 24.54 -5.24 13.58
CA VAL A 113 23.86 -3.99 13.18
C VAL A 113 23.77 -3.05 14.37
N LEU A 114 24.38 -1.89 14.25
CA LEU A 114 24.21 -0.75 15.14
C LEU A 114 23.03 0.07 14.63
N MET A 115 22.06 0.33 15.52
CA MET A 115 20.92 1.19 15.23
C MET A 115 20.72 2.20 16.36
N ALA A 116 20.66 3.48 16.02
CA ALA A 116 20.36 4.57 16.93
C ALA A 116 19.23 5.43 16.37
N THR A 117 18.17 5.61 17.13
CA THR A 117 17.09 6.55 16.85
C THR A 117 17.12 7.65 17.89
N PHE A 118 17.27 8.88 17.42
CA PHE A 118 17.37 10.06 18.27
C PHE A 118 16.73 11.26 17.57
N SER A 119 16.41 12.29 18.34
CA SER A 119 15.84 13.53 17.82
C SER A 119 16.41 14.74 18.54
N ARG A 120 16.37 15.90 17.90
CA ARG A 120 16.64 17.18 18.55
C ARG A 120 15.78 18.30 17.99
N PRO A 121 15.63 19.43 18.70
CA PRO A 121 14.95 20.60 18.17
C PRO A 121 15.64 21.16 16.91
N LEU A 122 14.86 21.72 15.98
CA LEU A 122 15.37 22.41 14.79
C LEU A 122 16.14 23.68 15.13
N ASN A 123 15.82 24.29 16.26
CA ASN A 123 16.48 25.47 16.78
C ASN A 123 16.67 25.30 18.28
N THR A 124 17.87 25.55 18.75
CA THR A 124 18.28 25.50 20.14
C THR A 124 18.92 26.84 20.48
N HIS A 125 18.90 27.21 21.75
CA HIS A 125 19.39 28.51 22.21
C HIS A 125 20.85 28.45 22.69
N ASP A 126 21.57 27.36 22.37
CA ASP A 126 22.93 27.12 22.83
C ASP A 126 23.99 27.66 21.84
N TYR A 127 24.11 28.99 21.77
CA TYR A 127 25.13 29.63 20.93
C TYR A 127 26.47 29.71 21.68
N PRO A 128 27.63 29.39 21.03
CA PRO A 128 27.84 29.08 19.61
C PRO A 128 27.93 27.57 19.29
N TYR A 129 27.47 26.71 20.19
CA TYR A 129 27.68 25.27 20.10
C TYR A 129 26.69 24.62 19.14
N ASP A 130 25.47 25.13 19.09
CA ASP A 130 24.43 24.56 18.25
C ASP A 130 24.23 25.34 16.94
N THR A 131 24.00 24.58 15.87
CA THR A 131 23.65 25.13 14.55
C THR A 131 22.16 24.91 14.28
N PRO A 132 21.37 25.98 14.05
CA PRO A 132 19.97 25.83 13.64
C PRO A 132 19.83 25.02 12.35
N ILE A 133 18.93 24.03 12.36
CA ILE A 133 18.68 23.10 11.24
C ILE A 133 17.36 23.45 10.54
N ASN A 134 16.88 24.69 10.64
CA ASN A 134 15.64 25.17 10.01
C ASN A 134 15.88 25.86 8.64
N GLY A 135 17.04 25.65 8.01
CA GLY A 135 17.38 26.22 6.69
C GLY A 135 18.41 25.40 5.91
N CYS A 136 19.13 26.08 5.00
CA CYS A 136 20.16 25.49 4.14
C CYS A 136 21.45 25.34 4.93
N THR A 137 21.57 24.33 5.79
CA THR A 137 22.81 24.06 6.53
C THR A 137 23.56 22.87 5.95
N PRO A 138 24.88 22.97 5.74
CA PRO A 138 25.69 21.83 5.38
C PRO A 138 25.73 20.82 6.53
N TRP A 139 25.50 19.57 6.19
CA TRP A 139 25.65 18.43 7.10
C TRP A 139 26.88 17.64 6.71
N LYS A 140 27.58 17.15 7.72
CA LYS A 140 28.80 16.35 7.60
C LYS A 140 28.56 14.98 8.19
N PHE A 141 28.94 13.93 7.49
CA PHE A 141 28.75 12.55 7.96
C PHE A 141 30.11 11.89 8.09
N ALA A 142 30.48 11.48 9.30
CA ALA A 142 31.62 10.60 9.54
C ALA A 142 31.17 9.15 9.29
N ALA A 143 30.93 8.82 8.02
CA ALA A 143 30.22 7.61 7.61
C ALA A 143 31.00 6.32 7.92
N GLY A 144 30.26 5.27 8.29
CA GLY A 144 30.80 3.95 8.64
C GLY A 144 31.18 3.84 10.11
N LEU A 145 31.85 2.75 10.49
CA LEU A 145 32.34 2.55 11.86
C LEU A 145 33.81 2.95 11.95
N ASN A 146 34.07 4.18 12.41
CA ASN A 146 35.43 4.69 12.59
C ASN A 146 36.07 4.12 13.85
N ARG A 147 37.41 4.04 13.86
CA ARG A 147 38.17 3.47 14.99
C ARG A 147 37.95 4.27 16.26
N MET A 148 37.77 3.55 17.37
CA MET A 148 37.68 4.11 18.72
C MET A 148 38.56 3.31 19.67
N SER A 149 39.16 3.99 20.62
CA SER A 149 39.95 3.37 21.68
C SER A 149 39.03 2.75 22.75
N ALA A 150 39.58 1.87 23.58
CA ALA A 150 38.85 1.18 24.65
C ALA A 150 38.34 2.12 25.76
N ASP A 151 38.94 3.29 25.90
CA ASP A 151 38.50 4.37 26.79
C ASP A 151 37.35 5.23 26.19
N GLY A 152 36.91 4.91 24.96
CA GLY A 152 35.90 5.69 24.25
C GLY A 152 36.47 6.89 23.48
N SER A 153 37.80 7.10 23.48
CA SER A 153 38.40 8.19 22.72
C SER A 153 38.35 7.90 21.20
N MET A 154 37.90 8.90 20.45
CA MET A 154 37.69 8.80 19.00
C MET A 154 39.01 9.03 18.26
N PHE A 155 39.36 8.11 17.35
CA PHE A 155 40.40 8.36 16.35
C PHE A 155 39.85 9.18 15.19
N HIS A 156 40.75 9.75 14.39
CA HIS A 156 40.37 10.47 13.17
C HIS A 156 39.50 9.60 12.25
N HIS A 157 38.43 10.17 11.69
CA HIS A 157 37.53 9.46 10.80
C HIS A 157 38.24 9.08 9.48
N SER A 158 37.95 7.92 8.92
CA SER A 158 38.54 7.49 7.64
C SER A 158 37.76 8.00 6.42
N SER A 159 36.48 8.31 6.60
CA SER A 159 35.60 8.75 5.52
C SER A 159 34.67 9.85 6.02
N HIS A 160 34.59 10.94 5.25
CA HIS A 160 33.64 12.01 5.52
C HIS A 160 32.92 12.42 4.24
N TYR A 161 31.63 12.71 4.36
CA TYR A 161 30.79 13.21 3.28
C TYR A 161 30.14 14.52 3.71
N SER A 162 30.03 15.47 2.78
CA SER A 162 29.32 16.73 3.00
C SER A 162 28.12 16.77 2.08
N ILE A 163 26.94 17.06 2.63
CA ILE A 163 25.72 17.26 1.87
C ILE A 163 25.14 18.61 2.28
N LEU A 164 24.75 19.43 1.30
CA LEU A 164 23.94 20.60 1.58
C LEU A 164 22.50 20.13 1.76
N PHE A 165 21.97 20.31 2.96
CA PHE A 165 20.60 19.95 3.24
C PHE A 165 19.75 21.21 3.36
N GLN A 166 18.61 21.21 2.67
CA GLN A 166 17.54 22.16 2.94
C GLN A 166 16.50 21.42 3.76
N SER A 167 16.40 21.75 5.04
CA SER A 167 15.27 21.33 5.87
C SER A 167 14.02 22.04 5.34
N ARG A 168 13.40 21.48 4.31
CA ARG A 168 12.00 21.79 4.08
C ARG A 168 11.30 21.20 5.30
N ILE A 169 10.77 22.07 6.17
CA ILE A 169 9.72 21.64 7.08
C ILE A 169 8.67 21.03 6.15
N MET A 170 8.58 19.71 6.16
CA MET A 170 7.40 19.05 5.63
C MET A 170 6.32 19.53 6.57
N ASN A 171 5.66 20.63 6.23
CA ASN A 171 4.37 20.93 6.80
C ASN A 171 3.55 19.70 6.41
N GLY A 172 3.42 18.76 7.35
CA GLY A 172 2.58 17.57 7.23
C GLY A 172 1.09 17.95 7.09
N ASP A 173 0.79 19.25 7.04
CA ASP A 173 -0.53 19.82 6.87
C ASP A 173 -1.15 19.57 5.51
N GLU A 174 -0.40 19.34 4.42
CA GLU A 174 -1.05 19.27 3.10
C GLU A 174 -1.56 17.88 2.69
N THR A 175 -1.14 16.78 3.32
CA THR A 175 -1.58 15.44 2.86
C THR A 175 -1.92 14.42 3.95
N LEU A 176 -1.31 14.49 5.13
CA LEU A 176 -1.65 13.59 6.25
C LEU A 176 -2.69 14.21 7.19
N SER A 177 -2.65 15.53 7.42
CA SER A 177 -3.69 16.24 8.18
C SER A 177 -5.05 16.27 7.46
N ALA A 178 -5.05 16.17 6.12
CA ALA A 178 -6.27 16.17 5.32
C ALA A 178 -7.13 14.90 5.46
N LEU A 179 -6.70 13.87 6.19
CA LEU A 179 -7.50 12.66 6.47
C LEU A 179 -7.95 12.53 7.93
N ASP A 180 -7.31 13.27 8.85
CA ASP A 180 -7.60 13.26 10.29
C ASP A 180 -8.31 14.53 10.78
N GLU A 181 -8.65 15.45 9.87
CA GLU A 181 -9.45 16.63 10.23
C GLU A 181 -10.89 16.22 10.57
N TYR A 182 -11.27 16.47 11.83
CA TYR A 182 -12.63 16.26 12.31
C TYR A 182 -13.56 17.30 11.66
N VAL A 183 -14.36 16.85 10.69
CA VAL A 183 -15.37 17.68 10.04
C VAL A 183 -16.55 18.01 11.00
N ALA A 184 -16.71 17.23 12.08
CA ALA A 184 -17.68 17.43 13.17
C ALA A 184 -17.29 16.60 14.42
N PRO A 185 -17.75 16.93 15.65
CA PRO A 185 -17.38 16.17 16.85
C PRO A 185 -17.89 14.73 16.76
N GLY A 186 -16.96 13.77 16.63
CA GLY A 186 -17.23 12.34 16.64
C GLY A 186 -17.27 11.62 15.29
N LEU A 187 -17.14 12.31 14.15
CA LEU A 187 -17.11 11.68 12.82
C LEU A 187 -15.75 11.90 12.14
N ARG A 188 -14.98 10.82 12.00
CA ARG A 188 -13.67 10.86 11.33
C ARG A 188 -13.83 10.91 9.81
N LEU A 189 -13.01 11.72 9.14
CA LEU A 189 -13.12 12.01 7.70
C LEU A 189 -13.01 10.77 6.80
N TRP A 190 -12.25 9.75 7.22
CA TRP A 190 -12.23 8.46 6.53
C TRP A 190 -13.59 7.76 6.47
N MET A 191 -14.46 7.95 7.47
CA MET A 191 -15.83 7.39 7.45
C MET A 191 -16.69 8.09 6.39
N LEU A 192 -16.48 9.40 6.21
CA LEU A 192 -17.14 10.19 5.18
C LEU A 192 -16.66 9.81 3.77
N ILE A 193 -15.35 9.63 3.58
CA ILE A 193 -14.77 9.16 2.32
C ILE A 193 -15.29 7.75 1.98
N ALA A 194 -15.35 6.85 2.97
CA ALA A 194 -15.91 5.51 2.80
C ALA A 194 -17.40 5.54 2.41
N LEU A 195 -18.19 6.42 3.03
CA LEU A 195 -19.62 6.56 2.72
C LEU A 195 -19.83 7.12 1.30
N VAL A 196 -19.14 8.20 0.95
CA VAL A 196 -19.26 8.85 -0.35
C VAL A 196 -18.80 7.92 -1.48
N SER A 197 -17.68 7.22 -1.29
CA SER A 197 -17.19 6.23 -2.27
C SER A 197 -18.15 5.05 -2.44
N GLY A 198 -18.77 4.58 -1.35
CA GLY A 198 -19.81 3.53 -1.39
C GLY A 198 -21.04 3.95 -2.20
N VAL A 199 -21.56 5.16 -1.99
CA VAL A 199 -22.72 5.68 -2.73
C VAL A 199 -22.40 5.83 -4.22
N LEU A 200 -21.21 6.35 -4.56
CA LEU A 200 -20.77 6.46 -5.95
C LEU A 200 -20.65 5.09 -6.62
N LEU A 201 -20.11 4.08 -5.95
CA LEU A 201 -20.04 2.71 -6.47
C LEU A 201 -21.43 2.13 -6.77
N VAL A 202 -22.39 2.30 -5.87
CA VAL A 202 -23.77 1.84 -6.08
C VAL A 202 -24.42 2.55 -7.26
N MET A 203 -24.24 3.87 -7.37
CA MET A 203 -24.76 4.65 -8.52
C MET A 203 -24.16 4.19 -9.84
N VAL A 204 -22.85 3.90 -9.88
CA VAL A 204 -22.19 3.35 -11.07
C VAL A 204 -22.77 1.98 -11.42
N VAL A 205 -22.94 1.08 -10.45
CA VAL A 205 -23.53 -0.25 -10.69
C VAL A 205 -24.96 -0.11 -11.24
N ILE A 206 -25.77 0.79 -10.68
CA ILE A 206 -27.14 1.06 -11.13
C ILE A 206 -27.15 1.56 -12.59
N VAL A 207 -26.31 2.56 -12.93
CA VAL A 207 -26.21 3.10 -14.30
C VAL A 207 -25.68 2.05 -15.28
N CYS A 208 -24.67 1.27 -14.89
CA CYS A 208 -24.15 0.15 -15.68
C CYS A 208 -25.23 -0.93 -15.91
N CYS A 209 -26.04 -1.22 -14.90
CA CYS A 209 -27.16 -2.16 -14.98
C CYS A 209 -28.27 -1.63 -15.90
N PHE A 210 -28.67 -0.36 -15.76
CA PHE A 210 -29.69 0.25 -16.63
C PHE A 210 -29.25 0.29 -18.09
N MET A 211 -27.97 0.57 -18.39
CA MET A 211 -27.46 0.55 -19.77
C MET A 211 -27.43 -0.87 -20.36
N ARG A 212 -27.21 -1.91 -19.55
CA ARG A 212 -27.35 -3.31 -19.97
C ARG A 212 -28.81 -3.74 -20.13
N ILE A 213 -29.71 -3.20 -19.32
CA ILE A 213 -31.17 -3.42 -19.43
C ILE A 213 -31.75 -2.68 -20.64
N ARG A 214 -31.20 -1.51 -21.01
CA ARG A 214 -31.64 -0.70 -22.17
C ARG A 214 -31.23 -1.30 -23.52
N ILE A 215 -30.42 -2.36 -23.54
CA ILE A 215 -30.36 -3.27 -24.69
C ILE A 215 -31.34 -4.40 -24.38
N PRO A 216 -32.65 -4.26 -24.70
CA PRO A 216 -33.57 -5.37 -24.54
C PRO A 216 -33.12 -6.45 -25.53
N ARG A 217 -32.46 -7.48 -24.99
CA ARG A 217 -32.21 -8.77 -25.65
C ARG A 217 -33.50 -9.38 -26.21
N THR A 218 -34.66 -8.83 -25.86
CA THR A 218 -35.97 -9.22 -26.36
C THR A 218 -36.26 -8.70 -27.77
N LYS A 219 -35.83 -7.52 -28.22
CA LYS A 219 -36.19 -7.03 -29.58
C LYS A 219 -35.56 -7.89 -30.69
N ARG A 220 -34.25 -8.15 -30.62
CA ARG A 220 -33.56 -9.04 -31.58
C ARG A 220 -33.99 -10.51 -31.48
N GLN A 221 -34.29 -11.03 -30.28
CA GLN A 221 -34.75 -12.42 -30.15
C GLN A 221 -36.21 -12.59 -30.59
N ILE A 222 -37.08 -11.58 -30.39
CA ILE A 222 -38.45 -11.57 -30.94
C ILE A 222 -38.41 -11.50 -32.47
N ASP A 223 -37.57 -10.64 -33.07
CA ASP A 223 -37.46 -10.53 -34.54
C ASP A 223 -36.92 -11.83 -35.17
N LEU A 224 -35.95 -12.49 -34.52
CA LEU A 224 -35.45 -13.80 -34.95
C LEU A 224 -36.51 -14.91 -34.84
N ILE A 225 -37.35 -14.89 -33.79
CA ILE A 225 -38.46 -15.85 -33.64
C ILE A 225 -39.57 -15.55 -34.66
N ALA A 226 -39.89 -14.28 -34.92
CA ALA A 226 -40.86 -13.86 -35.93
C ALA A 226 -40.41 -14.25 -37.34
N ALA A 227 -39.13 -14.06 -37.67
CA ALA A 227 -38.53 -14.54 -38.92
C ALA A 227 -38.60 -16.07 -39.04
N ARG A 228 -38.29 -16.82 -37.97
CA ARG A 228 -38.42 -18.29 -37.95
C ARG A 228 -39.86 -18.78 -38.16
N ARG A 229 -40.86 -18.06 -37.64
CA ARG A 229 -42.28 -18.38 -37.87
C ARG A 229 -42.69 -18.17 -39.33
N LYS A 230 -42.21 -17.10 -39.99
CA LYS A 230 -42.43 -16.88 -41.43
C LYS A 230 -41.80 -17.98 -42.29
N MET A 231 -40.60 -18.45 -41.93
CA MET A 231 -39.93 -19.55 -42.64
C MET A 231 -40.63 -20.91 -42.46
N ARG A 232 -41.26 -21.16 -41.31
CA ARG A 232 -42.07 -22.38 -41.08
C ARG A 232 -43.42 -22.36 -41.80
N GLY A 233 -44.04 -21.19 -42.00
CA GLY A 233 -45.30 -21.04 -42.74
C GLY A 233 -45.17 -21.41 -44.23
N LYS A 234 -44.09 -20.99 -44.89
CA LYS A 234 -43.82 -21.33 -46.31
C LYS A 234 -43.53 -22.81 -46.53
N LYS A 235 -43.01 -23.52 -45.53
CA LYS A 235 -42.67 -24.95 -45.66
C LYS A 235 -43.89 -25.88 -45.53
N LYS A 236 -45.01 -25.38 -44.99
CA LYS A 236 -46.25 -26.16 -44.82
C LYS A 236 -47.15 -26.12 -46.06
N SER A 237 -47.00 -25.12 -46.94
CA SER A 237 -47.70 -25.04 -48.23
C SER A 237 -47.07 -25.89 -49.34
N THR A 238 -45.85 -26.41 -49.15
CA THR A 238 -45.14 -27.24 -50.16
C THR A 238 -45.16 -28.74 -49.84
N VAL A 239 -45.72 -29.15 -48.69
CA VAL A 239 -45.74 -30.56 -48.25
C VAL A 239 -47.13 -31.22 -48.42
N ASN A 240 -48.20 -30.44 -48.64
CA ASN A 240 -49.54 -31.01 -48.90
C ASN A 240 -49.77 -31.48 -50.35
N GLN A 241 -48.74 -31.52 -51.20
CA GLN A 241 -48.90 -31.89 -52.62
C GLN A 241 -48.22 -33.20 -53.01
N ASN A 242 -47.47 -33.82 -52.10
CA ASN A 242 -46.86 -35.14 -52.31
C ASN A 242 -47.11 -35.95 -51.05
N ASP A 243 -48.03 -36.92 -51.09
CA ASP A 243 -47.98 -38.20 -50.38
C ASP A 243 -49.34 -38.90 -50.51
N GLU A 244 -49.70 -39.23 -51.75
CA GLU A 244 -50.63 -40.32 -52.07
C GLU A 244 -49.78 -41.60 -52.29
N LYS A 245 -49.51 -42.34 -51.22
CA LYS A 245 -49.33 -43.81 -51.18
C LYS A 245 -48.73 -44.28 -49.85
N SER A 246 -49.23 -45.45 -49.42
CA SER A 246 -48.62 -46.40 -48.47
C SER A 246 -49.13 -46.39 -47.01
N THR A 247 -50.26 -47.10 -46.83
CA THR A 247 -50.50 -48.23 -45.90
C THR A 247 -50.27 -48.12 -44.39
N ALA A 248 -51.29 -48.61 -43.67
CA ALA A 248 -51.48 -48.73 -42.22
C ALA A 248 -50.67 -49.84 -41.53
N ILE A 249 -50.55 -49.74 -40.19
CA ILE A 249 -50.42 -50.77 -39.10
C ILE A 249 -50.25 -49.94 -37.78
N VAL A 250 -51.24 -49.81 -36.86
CA VAL A 250 -51.57 -50.66 -35.67
C VAL A 250 -50.38 -50.75 -34.67
N MET A 251 -50.41 -50.49 -33.33
CA MET A 251 -51.44 -50.27 -32.30
C MET A 251 -50.84 -49.64 -30.99
N ASN A 252 -51.74 -49.04 -30.18
CA ASN A 252 -51.85 -48.81 -28.72
C ASN A 252 -50.79 -49.25 -27.67
N SER A 253 -50.64 -48.45 -26.59
CA SER A 253 -50.94 -48.86 -25.18
C SER A 253 -50.71 -47.79 -24.07
N MET A 254 -51.77 -47.54 -23.28
CA MET A 254 -51.89 -47.47 -21.80
C MET A 254 -50.81 -46.80 -20.92
N GLN A 255 -51.16 -45.75 -20.14
CA GLN A 255 -51.45 -45.72 -18.67
C GLN A 255 -50.19 -45.94 -17.79
N THR A 256 -49.82 -45.08 -16.83
CA THR A 256 -50.45 -44.98 -15.48
C THR A 256 -50.18 -43.63 -14.78
N ARG A 257 -51.18 -43.17 -14.02
CA ARG A 257 -51.06 -42.24 -12.87
C ARG A 257 -50.28 -42.92 -11.73
N ASN A 258 -49.55 -42.17 -10.91
CA ASN A 258 -49.70 -42.24 -9.44
C ASN A 258 -49.03 -41.07 -8.72
N ASN A 259 -49.81 -40.46 -7.83
CA ASN A 259 -49.41 -39.51 -6.78
C ASN A 259 -48.73 -40.28 -5.64
N SER A 260 -47.71 -39.68 -5.00
CA SER A 260 -47.67 -39.57 -3.54
C SER A 260 -46.54 -38.66 -3.06
N SER A 261 -46.98 -37.58 -2.42
CA SER A 261 -46.33 -36.75 -1.41
C SER A 261 -45.29 -37.50 -0.56
N GLY A 262 -44.12 -36.87 -0.35
CA GLY A 262 -43.21 -37.26 0.73
C GLY A 262 -41.72 -37.00 0.49
N ASN A 263 -41.29 -35.78 0.10
CA ASN A 263 -39.86 -35.44 0.25
C ASN A 263 -39.49 -33.94 0.16
N THR A 264 -40.25 -33.06 0.82
CA THR A 264 -40.00 -31.61 0.76
C THR A 264 -38.71 -31.12 1.45
N ARG A 265 -37.94 -32.01 2.09
CA ARG A 265 -36.64 -31.67 2.71
C ARG A 265 -35.42 -32.14 1.92
N LYS A 266 -35.41 -33.35 1.33
CA LYS A 266 -34.31 -33.80 0.45
C LYS A 266 -34.34 -33.13 -0.95
N GLU A 267 -35.52 -32.71 -1.42
CA GLU A 267 -35.65 -32.00 -2.72
C GLU A 267 -35.09 -30.56 -2.67
N LYS A 268 -35.07 -29.92 -1.51
CA LYS A 268 -34.45 -28.59 -1.34
C LYS A 268 -32.93 -28.69 -1.39
N ASP A 269 -32.34 -29.71 -0.78
CA ASP A 269 -30.88 -29.89 -0.76
C ASP A 269 -30.35 -30.34 -2.14
N GLU A 270 -31.08 -31.19 -2.88
CA GLU A 270 -30.70 -31.56 -4.25
C GLU A 270 -30.81 -30.37 -5.23
N LYS A 271 -31.81 -29.49 -5.04
CA LYS A 271 -31.94 -28.26 -5.86
C LYS A 271 -30.88 -27.22 -5.52
N VAL A 272 -30.48 -27.10 -4.25
CA VAL A 272 -29.38 -26.19 -3.84
C VAL A 272 -28.03 -26.70 -4.36
N ILE A 273 -27.77 -28.00 -4.30
CA ILE A 273 -26.55 -28.59 -4.86
C ILE A 273 -26.53 -28.46 -6.39
N ARG A 274 -27.65 -28.75 -7.10
CA ARG A 274 -27.74 -28.54 -8.55
C ARG A 274 -27.62 -27.06 -8.95
N LEU A 275 -28.19 -26.13 -8.17
CA LEU A 275 -28.01 -24.70 -8.41
C LEU A 275 -26.57 -24.25 -8.14
N GLN A 276 -25.89 -24.77 -7.12
CA GLN A 276 -24.48 -24.49 -6.87
C GLN A 276 -23.57 -25.07 -7.95
N THR A 277 -23.85 -26.27 -8.48
CA THR A 277 -23.09 -26.87 -9.60
C THR A 277 -23.35 -26.14 -10.92
N ILE A 278 -24.59 -25.70 -11.18
CA ILE A 278 -24.93 -24.90 -12.36
C ILE A 278 -24.35 -23.49 -12.25
N LEU A 279 -24.38 -22.84 -11.08
CA LEU A 279 -23.73 -21.53 -10.87
C LEU A 279 -22.20 -21.64 -10.96
N ARG A 280 -21.57 -22.67 -10.38
CA ARG A 280 -20.12 -22.91 -10.54
C ARG A 280 -19.75 -23.18 -12.00
N GLY A 281 -20.56 -23.95 -12.73
CA GLY A 281 -20.37 -24.21 -14.16
C GLY A 281 -20.61 -23.00 -15.05
N TYR A 282 -21.56 -22.13 -14.70
CA TYR A 282 -21.86 -20.90 -15.44
C TYR A 282 -20.86 -19.78 -15.14
N ILE A 283 -20.30 -19.75 -13.92
CA ILE A 283 -19.19 -18.86 -13.55
C ILE A 283 -17.91 -19.33 -14.24
N GLN A 284 -17.56 -20.62 -14.21
CA GLN A 284 -16.34 -21.11 -14.89
C GLN A 284 -16.39 -20.98 -16.42
N ARG A 285 -17.53 -21.23 -17.09
CA ARG A 285 -17.61 -21.08 -18.55
C ARG A 285 -17.66 -19.63 -19.04
N LYS A 286 -17.94 -18.66 -18.16
CA LYS A 286 -17.91 -17.24 -18.51
C LYS A 286 -16.62 -16.54 -18.06
N CYS A 287 -15.90 -17.11 -17.10
CA CYS A 287 -14.63 -16.59 -16.59
C CYS A 287 -13.40 -17.04 -17.39
N TYR A 288 -13.50 -18.06 -18.26
CA TYR A 288 -12.37 -18.47 -19.12
C TYR A 288 -12.22 -17.64 -20.41
N ARG A 289 -13.18 -16.75 -20.74
CA ARG A 289 -13.16 -15.97 -22.00
C ARG A 289 -12.73 -14.51 -21.84
N GLU A 290 -12.55 -14.03 -20.62
CA GLU A 290 -12.19 -12.63 -20.31
C GLU A 290 -11.27 -12.67 -19.08
N GLY A 291 -9.98 -12.96 -19.26
CA GLY A 291 -9.00 -13.22 -18.19
C GLY A 291 -8.84 -12.10 -17.15
N ILE A 292 -9.79 -12.01 -16.20
CA ILE A 292 -9.92 -10.95 -15.19
C ILE A 292 -10.19 -11.59 -13.82
N LEU A 293 -9.56 -12.72 -13.51
CA LEU A 293 -9.71 -13.38 -12.20
C LEU A 293 -8.42 -13.91 -11.57
N SER A 294 -7.26 -13.77 -12.23
CA SER A 294 -5.97 -13.92 -11.52
C SER A 294 -5.70 -12.69 -10.65
N THR A 295 -6.04 -11.49 -11.14
CA THR A 295 -5.70 -10.22 -10.46
C THR A 295 -6.64 -9.90 -9.29
N ILE A 296 -7.92 -10.27 -9.35
CA ILE A 296 -8.88 -9.94 -8.27
C ILE A 296 -8.65 -10.80 -7.02
N ASN A 297 -8.24 -12.06 -7.19
CA ASN A 297 -7.94 -12.94 -6.05
C ASN A 297 -6.62 -12.54 -5.35
N GLU A 298 -5.63 -12.05 -6.09
CA GLU A 298 -4.41 -11.48 -5.50
C GLU A 298 -4.69 -10.16 -4.76
N HIS A 299 -5.56 -9.30 -5.29
CA HIS A 299 -5.90 -8.01 -4.67
C HIS A 299 -6.81 -8.14 -3.44
N PHE A 300 -7.74 -9.09 -3.40
CA PHE A 300 -8.54 -9.35 -2.18
C PHE A 300 -7.68 -9.96 -1.07
N SER A 301 -6.71 -10.82 -1.41
CA SER A 301 -5.77 -11.41 -0.43
C SER A 301 -4.79 -10.36 0.12
N THR A 302 -4.29 -9.45 -0.71
CA THR A 302 -3.41 -8.36 -0.24
C THR A 302 -4.17 -7.31 0.58
N PHE A 303 -5.41 -6.96 0.21
CA PHE A 303 -6.22 -6.02 0.99
C PHE A 303 -6.66 -6.59 2.35
N TYR A 304 -7.01 -7.88 2.40
CA TYR A 304 -7.34 -8.55 3.67
C TYR A 304 -6.10 -8.68 4.57
N ASN A 305 -4.92 -8.98 4.00
CA ASN A 305 -3.65 -9.05 4.75
C ASN A 305 -3.14 -7.66 5.20
N ALA A 306 -3.41 -6.58 4.46
CA ALA A 306 -3.06 -5.21 4.84
C ALA A 306 -3.93 -4.67 5.99
N ILE A 307 -5.21 -5.08 6.05
CA ILE A 307 -6.10 -4.75 7.16
C ILE A 307 -5.75 -5.58 8.41
N TYR A 308 -5.44 -6.88 8.25
CA TYR A 308 -5.11 -7.74 9.39
C TYR A 308 -3.74 -7.43 10.03
N ARG A 309 -2.76 -6.90 9.27
CA ARG A 309 -1.43 -6.52 9.79
C ARG A 309 -1.39 -5.18 10.54
N ASN A 310 -2.42 -4.36 10.45
CA ASN A 310 -2.54 -3.10 11.22
C ASN A 310 -3.42 -3.27 12.49
N PHE A 311 -3.84 -4.50 12.79
CA PHE A 311 -4.72 -4.81 13.93
C PHE A 311 -4.10 -5.79 14.94
N LEU A 312 -2.79 -6.05 14.83
CA LEU A 312 -1.92 -6.67 15.83
C LEU A 312 -0.68 -5.80 15.99
#